data_AF-G5I9J9-F1
#
_entry.id   AF-G5I9J9-F1
#
_cell.length_a   1.000
_cell.length_b   1.000
_cell.length_c   1.000
_cell.angle_alpha   90.00
_cell.angle_beta   90.00
_cell.angle_gamma   90.00
#
_symmetry.space_group_name_H-M   'P 1'
#
loop_
_entity.id
_entity.type
_entity.pdbx_description
1 polymer ?
#
loop_
_entity_poly.entity_id
_entity_poly.type
_entity_poly.pdbx_seq_one_letter_code
_entity_poly.pdbx_strand_id
1 'polypeptide(L)'
;MGTTETASSWDKIRLGMKDAERLLGQKQYNLAMIKCRQTLEIMVRSLADKACMVDADLSVTIDDLYQGKWISRTTCDHYHKIRMIGNKAVHEGNDSAYDADQAFHLLSQEVYTFSNDYKASRPKTHKPATSSGASASRGRRGSRRNKKGFSLSQADMLRILIGVLCIIFIIVLVNFLRPGKKKDADVTTPVTTEETSPESTPPETMAETTPAPVYKTSTVLNVRAEPSTTATIRGQLQPDTIVDYVGQHDDEWSIITYEGQQSYVATQYLVHD
;
A
#
# COMPACT_ATOMS: atom_id res chain seq x y z
N MET A 1 -30.36 29.54 -1.13
CA MET A 1 -29.07 29.01 -1.62
C MET A 1 -28.41 28.26 -0.47
N GLY A 2 -28.49 26.94 -0.45
CA GLY A 2 -27.93 26.15 0.65
C GLY A 2 -26.43 26.00 0.50
N THR A 3 -25.66 26.46 1.48
CA THR A 3 -24.26 26.01 1.64
C THR A 3 -24.31 24.56 2.11
N THR A 4 -24.12 23.62 1.18
CA THR A 4 -23.79 22.25 1.56
C THR A 4 -22.43 22.29 2.25
N GLU A 5 -22.41 22.35 3.59
CA GLU A 5 -21.21 22.09 4.35
C GLU A 5 -20.74 20.69 3.98
N THR A 6 -19.69 20.62 3.17
CA THR A 6 -19.02 19.37 2.84
C THR A 6 -18.43 18.84 4.13
N ALA A 7 -19.12 17.87 4.75
CA ALA A 7 -18.70 17.26 6.00
C ALA A 7 -17.20 16.93 5.92
N SER A 8 -16.44 17.43 6.89
CA SER A 8 -14.98 17.36 6.88
C SER A 8 -14.54 15.91 6.68
N SER A 9 -13.45 15.66 5.94
CA SER A 9 -12.94 14.30 5.70
C SER A 9 -12.76 13.53 7.02
N TRP A 10 -12.38 14.23 8.09
CA TRP A 10 -12.31 13.71 9.45
C TRP A 10 -13.65 13.23 10.03
N ASP A 11 -14.75 13.93 9.79
CA ASP A 11 -16.08 13.53 10.27
C ASP A 11 -16.61 12.32 9.49
N LYS A 12 -16.28 12.23 8.19
CA LYS A 12 -16.53 11.02 7.39
C LYS A 12 -15.74 9.81 7.90
N ILE A 13 -14.47 9.98 8.26
CA ILE A 13 -13.62 8.92 8.86
C ILE A 13 -14.23 8.43 10.19
N ARG A 14 -14.64 9.36 11.06
CA ARG A 14 -15.29 9.03 12.35
C ARG A 14 -16.62 8.32 12.17
N LEU A 15 -17.39 8.68 11.15
CA LEU A 15 -18.64 7.98 10.80
C LEU A 15 -18.35 6.57 10.27
N GLY A 16 -17.34 6.42 9.40
CA GLY A 16 -16.88 5.15 8.86
C GLY A 16 -16.49 4.15 9.96
N MET A 17 -15.69 4.59 10.94
CA MET A 17 -15.34 3.79 12.12
C MET A 17 -16.57 3.31 12.90
N LYS A 18 -17.51 4.20 13.22
CA LYS A 18 -18.73 3.83 13.96
C LYS A 18 -19.63 2.86 13.20
N ASP A 19 -19.72 3.02 11.89
CA ASP A 19 -20.44 2.08 11.04
C ASP A 19 -19.77 0.70 11.03
N ALA A 20 -18.44 0.64 10.90
CA ALA A 20 -17.71 -0.63 10.94
C ALA A 20 -17.86 -1.34 12.30
N GLU A 21 -17.71 -0.61 13.40
CA GLU A 21 -17.92 -1.10 14.77
C GLU A 21 -19.35 -1.67 14.96
N ARG A 22 -20.37 -0.94 14.47
CA ARG A 22 -21.76 -1.40 14.49
C ARG A 22 -21.96 -2.68 13.66
N LEU A 23 -21.33 -2.78 12.49
CA LEU A 23 -21.42 -3.96 11.62
C LEU A 23 -20.77 -5.19 12.27
N LEU A 24 -19.62 -5.03 12.93
CA LEU A 24 -19.01 -6.08 13.76
C LEU A 24 -19.94 -6.54 14.90
N GLY A 25 -20.53 -5.59 15.64
CA GLY A 25 -21.51 -5.90 16.69
C GLY A 25 -22.78 -6.60 16.17
N GLN A 26 -23.11 -6.39 14.89
CA GLN A 26 -24.21 -7.07 14.18
C GLN A 26 -23.78 -8.39 13.51
N LYS A 27 -22.52 -8.81 13.66
CA LYS A 27 -21.90 -9.98 12.99
C LYS A 27 -21.98 -9.93 11.46
N GLN A 28 -21.98 -8.73 10.87
CA GLN A 28 -21.94 -8.51 9.43
C GLN A 28 -20.48 -8.27 9.02
N TYR A 29 -19.66 -9.33 9.09
CA TYR A 29 -18.20 -9.24 8.99
C TYR A 29 -17.74 -8.78 7.59
N ASN A 30 -18.35 -9.31 6.53
CA ASN A 30 -18.15 -8.89 5.15
C ASN A 30 -18.35 -7.37 4.99
N LEU A 31 -19.53 -6.86 5.41
CA LEU A 31 -19.85 -5.44 5.34
C LEU A 31 -18.91 -4.60 6.23
N ALA A 32 -18.49 -5.10 7.38
CA ALA A 32 -17.51 -4.43 8.24
C ALA A 32 -16.15 -4.28 7.54
N MET A 33 -15.64 -5.33 6.88
CA MET A 33 -14.39 -5.29 6.10
C MET A 33 -14.48 -4.30 4.94
N ILE A 34 -15.59 -4.31 4.19
CA ILE A 34 -15.84 -3.35 3.10
C ILE A 34 -15.87 -1.91 3.66
N LYS A 35 -16.56 -1.69 4.79
CA LYS A 35 -16.64 -0.38 5.45
C LYS A 35 -15.27 0.10 5.95
N CYS A 36 -14.43 -0.81 6.44
CA CYS A 36 -13.06 -0.50 6.85
C CYS A 36 -12.23 0.00 5.65
N ARG A 37 -12.26 -0.70 4.51
CA ARG A 37 -11.60 -0.29 3.26
C ARG A 37 -12.12 1.06 2.74
N GLN A 38 -13.43 1.30 2.77
CA GLN A 38 -14.01 2.61 2.40
C GLN A 38 -13.54 3.74 3.33
N THR A 39 -13.37 3.46 4.63
CA THR A 39 -12.89 4.44 5.60
C THR A 39 -11.41 4.76 5.36
N LEU A 40 -10.61 3.74 5.04
CA LEU A 40 -9.23 3.89 4.58
C LEU A 40 -9.13 4.76 3.31
N GLU A 41 -9.96 4.53 2.30
CA GLU A 41 -9.97 5.37 1.08
C GLU A 41 -10.14 6.86 1.40
N ILE A 42 -10.98 7.20 2.38
CA ILE A 42 -11.22 8.60 2.79
C ILE A 42 -9.98 9.18 3.49
N MET A 43 -9.27 8.36 4.28
CA MET A 43 -7.98 8.75 4.88
C MET A 43 -6.92 8.99 3.82
N VAL A 44 -6.74 8.05 2.89
CA VAL A 44 -5.75 8.09 1.81
C VAL A 44 -6.01 9.27 0.87
N ARG A 45 -7.25 9.46 0.37
CA ARG A 45 -7.62 10.64 -0.44
C ARG A 45 -7.33 11.94 0.31
N SER A 46 -7.67 12.02 1.61
CA SER A 46 -7.37 13.20 2.44
C SER A 46 -5.87 13.45 2.68
N LEU A 47 -4.97 12.51 2.36
CA LEU A 47 -3.52 12.71 2.34
C LEU A 47 -3.04 13.06 0.92
N ALA A 48 -3.54 12.37 -0.10
CA ALA A 48 -3.28 12.67 -1.51
C ALA A 48 -3.64 14.13 -1.89
N ASP A 49 -4.80 14.61 -1.43
CA ASP A 49 -5.26 16.01 -1.57
C ASP A 49 -4.20 17.01 -1.04
N LYS A 50 -3.60 16.72 0.12
CA LYS A 50 -2.59 17.59 0.77
C LYS A 50 -1.24 17.50 0.08
N ALA A 51 -0.91 16.33 -0.45
CA ALA A 51 0.29 16.06 -1.22
C ALA A 51 0.18 16.53 -2.69
N CYS A 52 -1.01 16.99 -3.12
CA CYS A 52 -1.33 17.40 -4.50
C CYS A 52 -1.03 16.28 -5.52
N MET A 53 -1.37 15.04 -5.15
CA MET A 53 -1.20 13.87 -6.00
C MET A 53 -2.40 13.73 -6.94
N VAL A 54 -2.20 13.10 -8.09
CA VAL A 54 -3.30 12.80 -9.02
C VAL A 54 -4.10 11.62 -8.49
N ASP A 55 -5.42 11.66 -8.60
CA ASP A 55 -6.29 10.52 -8.27
C ASP A 55 -5.88 9.29 -9.09
N ALA A 56 -5.40 8.25 -8.40
CA ALA A 56 -4.99 6.97 -8.96
C ALA A 56 -5.74 5.82 -8.27
N ASP A 57 -5.40 4.57 -8.58
CA ASP A 57 -5.88 3.45 -7.77
C ASP A 57 -5.40 3.58 -6.31
N LEU A 58 -6.16 2.99 -5.39
CA LEU A 58 -5.86 2.99 -3.97
C LEU A 58 -4.48 2.37 -3.67
N SER A 59 -4.08 1.32 -4.38
CA SER A 59 -2.75 0.70 -4.21
C SER A 59 -1.62 1.69 -4.49
N VAL A 60 -1.59 2.24 -5.72
CA VAL A 60 -0.62 3.23 -6.20
C VAL A 60 -0.58 4.45 -5.27
N THR A 61 -1.74 4.95 -4.85
CA THR A 61 -1.82 6.12 -3.96
C THR A 61 -1.17 5.85 -2.59
N ILE A 62 -1.31 4.63 -2.04
CA ILE A 62 -0.65 4.24 -0.78
C ILE A 62 0.89 4.19 -0.97
N ASP A 63 1.35 3.58 -2.05
CA ASP A 63 2.79 3.45 -2.34
C ASP A 63 3.45 4.80 -2.62
N ASP A 64 2.78 5.68 -3.36
CA ASP A 64 3.25 7.04 -3.65
C ASP A 64 3.30 7.91 -2.38
N LEU A 65 2.34 7.77 -1.47
CA LEU A 65 2.39 8.43 -0.14
C LEU A 65 3.59 7.94 0.69
N TYR A 66 3.94 6.64 0.61
CA TYR A 66 5.12 6.09 1.30
C TYR A 66 6.45 6.53 0.64
N GLN A 67 6.51 6.56 -0.68
CA GLN A 67 7.65 7.08 -1.44
C GLN A 67 7.89 8.56 -1.10
N GLY A 68 6.83 9.37 -1.14
CA GLY A 68 6.83 10.79 -0.77
C GLY A 68 7.01 11.10 0.72
N LYS A 69 7.16 10.07 1.58
CA LYS A 69 7.34 10.19 3.05
C LYS A 69 6.20 10.90 3.79
N TRP A 70 4.99 10.83 3.24
CA TRP A 70 3.76 11.28 3.90
C TRP A 70 3.24 10.28 4.93
N ILE A 71 3.56 8.99 4.75
CA ILE A 71 3.23 7.91 5.69
C ILE A 71 4.47 7.10 6.07
N SER A 72 4.41 6.42 7.22
CA SER A 72 5.45 5.49 7.67
C SER A 72 5.41 4.17 6.89
N ARG A 73 6.45 3.33 6.99
CA ARG A 73 6.41 1.97 6.41
C ARG A 73 5.28 1.16 7.05
N THR A 74 5.22 1.14 8.38
CA THR A 74 4.17 0.46 9.15
C THR A 74 2.75 0.88 8.73
N THR A 75 2.51 2.18 8.53
CA THR A 75 1.24 2.70 8.02
C THR A 75 0.94 2.20 6.59
N CYS A 76 1.96 2.14 5.72
CA CYS A 76 1.83 1.56 4.37
C CYS A 76 1.40 0.08 4.43
N ASP A 77 2.10 -0.71 5.25
CA ASP A 77 1.82 -2.14 5.43
C ASP A 77 0.40 -2.36 6.00
N HIS A 78 -0.02 -1.55 6.97
CA HIS A 78 -1.37 -1.56 7.53
C HIS A 78 -2.44 -1.17 6.50
N TYR A 79 -2.19 -0.13 5.69
CA TYR A 79 -3.10 0.31 4.63
C TYR A 79 -3.28 -0.77 3.57
N HIS A 80 -2.18 -1.38 3.09
CA HIS A 80 -2.24 -2.50 2.15
C HIS A 80 -2.97 -3.70 2.75
N LYS A 81 -2.76 -4.02 4.03
CA LYS A 81 -3.47 -5.13 4.69
C LYS A 81 -4.98 -4.90 4.80
N ILE A 82 -5.42 -3.71 5.22
CA ILE A 82 -6.85 -3.33 5.23
C ILE A 82 -7.44 -3.34 3.81
N ARG A 83 -6.69 -2.85 2.81
CA ARG A 83 -7.07 -2.89 1.38
C ARG A 83 -7.30 -4.32 0.92
N MET A 84 -6.38 -5.24 1.19
CA MET A 84 -6.47 -6.63 0.77
C MET A 84 -7.64 -7.35 1.43
N ILE A 85 -7.82 -7.20 2.75
CA ILE A 85 -8.97 -7.78 3.47
C ILE A 85 -10.30 -7.25 2.91
N GLY A 86 -10.39 -5.95 2.64
CA GLY A 86 -11.58 -5.36 2.03
C GLY A 86 -11.82 -5.80 0.59
N ASN A 87 -10.78 -5.95 -0.24
CA ASN A 87 -10.90 -6.51 -1.59
C ASN A 87 -11.45 -7.94 -1.52
N LYS A 88 -10.90 -8.78 -0.62
CA LYS A 88 -11.37 -10.14 -0.36
C LYS A 88 -12.86 -10.17 0.00
N ALA A 89 -13.31 -9.24 0.84
CA ALA A 89 -14.73 -9.11 1.19
C ALA A 89 -15.60 -8.66 -0.01
N VAL A 90 -15.15 -7.72 -0.84
CA VAL A 90 -15.90 -7.25 -2.03
C VAL A 90 -16.00 -8.33 -3.11
N HIS A 91 -14.90 -9.00 -3.44
CA HIS A 91 -14.78 -9.83 -4.65
C HIS A 91 -14.98 -11.32 -4.39
N GLU A 92 -14.52 -11.85 -3.25
CA GLU A 92 -14.66 -13.26 -2.88
C GLU A 92 -15.83 -13.50 -1.91
N GLY A 93 -16.50 -12.45 -1.45
CA GLY A 93 -17.61 -12.55 -0.49
C GLY A 93 -17.16 -12.98 0.92
N ASN A 94 -15.88 -12.84 1.26
CA ASN A 94 -15.33 -13.24 2.56
C ASN A 94 -16.10 -12.64 3.74
N ASP A 95 -16.50 -13.48 4.69
CA ASP A 95 -17.25 -13.11 5.92
C ASP A 95 -16.53 -13.59 7.19
N SER A 96 -15.20 -13.77 7.11
CA SER A 96 -14.36 -14.16 8.25
C SER A 96 -14.39 -13.10 9.37
N ALA A 97 -14.81 -13.53 10.57
CA ALA A 97 -14.78 -12.70 11.77
C ALA A 97 -13.35 -12.25 12.13
N TYR A 98 -12.37 -13.15 11.98
CA TYR A 98 -10.96 -12.85 12.24
C TYR A 98 -10.43 -11.76 11.30
N ASP A 99 -10.74 -11.86 10.00
CA ASP A 99 -10.30 -10.85 9.01
C ASP A 99 -10.96 -9.49 9.31
N ALA A 100 -12.24 -9.49 9.73
CA ALA A 100 -12.99 -8.29 10.06
C ALA A 100 -12.49 -7.59 11.33
N ASP A 101 -12.23 -8.34 12.41
CA ASP A 101 -11.64 -7.83 13.64
C ASP A 101 -10.21 -7.30 13.37
N GLN A 102 -9.43 -8.01 12.55
CA GLN A 102 -8.07 -7.58 12.16
C GLN A 102 -8.09 -6.29 11.33
N ALA A 103 -8.96 -6.18 10.32
CA ALA A 103 -9.09 -4.96 9.53
C ALA A 103 -9.55 -3.77 10.37
N PHE A 104 -10.50 -3.98 11.29
CA PHE A 104 -10.97 -2.93 12.20
C PHE A 104 -9.90 -2.51 13.22
N HIS A 105 -9.14 -3.45 13.77
CA HIS A 105 -8.04 -3.16 14.69
C HIS A 105 -6.98 -2.28 14.03
N LEU A 106 -6.48 -2.68 12.85
CA LEU A 106 -5.51 -1.91 12.07
C LEU A 106 -6.04 -0.53 11.69
N LEU A 107 -7.30 -0.44 11.26
CA LEU A 107 -7.93 0.84 10.94
C LEU A 107 -8.05 1.74 12.18
N SER A 108 -8.38 1.18 13.35
CA SER A 108 -8.47 1.94 14.60
C SER A 108 -7.12 2.55 15.00
N GLN A 109 -6.03 1.80 14.81
CA GLN A 109 -4.66 2.27 15.03
C GLN A 109 -4.29 3.40 14.06
N GLU A 110 -4.57 3.25 12.77
CA GLU A 110 -4.23 4.30 11.80
C GLU A 110 -5.17 5.53 11.87
N VAL A 111 -6.41 5.38 12.32
CA VAL A 111 -7.28 6.53 12.62
C VAL A 111 -6.74 7.31 13.82
N TYR A 112 -6.14 6.63 14.82
CA TYR A 112 -5.48 7.28 15.94
C TYR A 112 -4.26 8.09 15.49
N THR A 113 -3.34 7.50 14.71
CA THR A 113 -2.14 8.18 14.17
C THR A 113 -2.55 9.37 13.29
N PHE A 114 -3.43 9.14 12.30
CA PHE A 114 -3.98 10.16 11.41
C PHE A 114 -4.61 11.33 12.17
N SER A 115 -5.29 11.09 13.30
CA SER A 115 -5.93 12.15 14.08
C SER A 115 -4.94 13.17 14.64
N ASN A 116 -3.71 12.76 14.94
CA ASN A 116 -2.66 13.63 15.47
C ASN A 116 -2.11 14.54 14.36
N ASP A 117 -1.79 13.96 13.19
CA ASP A 117 -1.31 14.71 12.02
C ASP A 117 -2.38 15.63 11.45
N TYR A 118 -3.65 15.21 11.48
CA TYR A 118 -4.80 16.03 11.12
C TYR A 118 -4.94 17.25 12.05
N LYS A 119 -4.78 17.07 13.37
CA LYS A 119 -4.80 18.18 14.34
C LYS A 119 -3.62 19.13 14.15
N ALA A 120 -2.42 18.61 13.89
CA ALA A 120 -1.23 19.41 13.62
C ALA A 120 -1.36 20.25 12.34
N SER A 121 -2.02 19.70 11.32
CA SER A 121 -2.24 20.33 10.02
C SER A 121 -3.39 21.34 9.99
N ARG A 122 -4.28 21.35 10.99
CA ARG A 122 -5.46 22.21 10.99
C ARG A 122 -5.03 23.68 11.04
N PRO A 123 -5.44 24.55 10.09
CA PRO A 123 -5.14 25.97 10.14
C PRO A 123 -5.62 26.53 11.46
N LYS A 124 -4.70 27.11 12.25
CA LYS A 124 -5.10 27.95 13.38
C LYS A 124 -5.85 29.11 12.79
N THR A 125 -7.18 29.09 12.93
CA THR A 125 -8.01 30.25 12.64
C THR A 125 -7.54 31.36 13.57
N HIS A 126 -6.72 32.26 13.03
CA HIS A 126 -6.45 33.54 13.64
C HIS A 126 -7.79 34.26 13.72
N LYS A 127 -8.50 34.06 14.83
CA LYS A 127 -9.60 34.94 15.22
C LYS A 127 -9.03 36.37 15.13
N PRO A 128 -9.58 37.25 14.28
CA PRO A 128 -9.17 38.64 14.34
C PRO A 128 -9.48 39.11 15.76
N ALA A 129 -8.44 39.49 16.50
CA ALA A 129 -8.61 40.01 17.84
C ALA A 129 -9.36 41.34 17.70
N THR A 130 -10.65 41.34 18.01
CA THR A 130 -11.48 42.53 18.05
C THR A 130 -10.91 43.45 19.12
N SER A 131 -10.17 44.47 18.70
CA SER A 131 -9.49 45.42 19.57
C SER A 131 -10.48 46.42 20.18
N SER A 132 -11.29 45.97 21.14
CA SER A 132 -11.89 46.86 22.13
C SER A 132 -10.83 47.15 23.20
N GLY A 133 -10.28 48.36 23.20
CA GLY A 133 -9.08 48.68 23.97
C GLY A 133 -9.30 48.84 25.48
N ALA A 134 -8.28 48.49 26.25
CA ALA A 134 -7.97 49.08 27.55
C ALA A 134 -6.46 48.98 27.82
N SER A 135 -5.92 49.95 28.56
CA SER A 135 -4.49 50.31 28.61
C SER A 135 -3.59 49.46 29.51
N ALA A 136 -2.28 49.53 29.20
CA ALA A 136 -1.13 49.35 30.12
C ALA A 136 -0.80 47.90 30.59
N SER A 137 0.46 47.51 30.85
CA SER A 137 1.73 48.25 30.84
C SER A 137 2.97 47.35 30.56
N ARG A 138 4.07 47.98 30.11
CA ARG A 138 5.51 47.62 30.30
C ARG A 138 5.97 46.16 30.16
N GLY A 139 6.84 45.87 29.16
CA GLY A 139 7.78 44.75 29.28
C GLY A 139 8.54 44.25 28.03
N ARG A 140 9.80 44.68 27.86
CA ARG A 140 10.94 43.94 27.22
C ARG A 140 10.78 43.32 25.81
N ARG A 141 11.18 44.12 24.81
CA ARG A 141 12.28 43.86 23.83
C ARG A 141 12.83 42.41 23.74
N GLY A 142 12.65 41.73 22.61
CA GLY A 142 13.35 40.48 22.30
C GLY A 142 13.12 39.88 20.90
N SER A 143 14.17 39.84 20.07
CA SER A 143 14.34 39.03 18.83
C SER A 143 13.36 39.21 17.65
N ARG A 144 13.78 40.00 16.65
CA ARG A 144 13.32 39.83 15.25
C ARG A 144 13.97 38.57 14.67
N ARG A 145 13.29 37.43 14.69
CA ARG A 145 13.73 36.23 13.97
C ARG A 145 13.37 36.36 12.49
N ASN A 146 14.41 36.43 11.65
CA ASN A 146 14.34 36.78 10.23
C ASN A 146 13.50 35.77 9.42
N LYS A 147 12.58 36.25 8.58
CA LYS A 147 11.91 35.43 7.55
C LYS A 147 12.92 35.16 6.43
N LYS A 148 13.59 34.00 6.47
CA LYS A 148 14.19 33.44 5.25
C LYS A 148 13.09 32.78 4.43
N GLY A 149 12.60 33.50 3.42
CA GLY A 149 11.96 32.84 2.28
C GLY A 149 12.98 31.95 1.57
N PHE A 150 12.53 30.80 1.09
CA PHE A 150 13.37 29.87 0.33
C PHE A 150 13.63 30.45 -1.06
N SER A 151 14.73 31.17 -1.22
CA SER A 151 15.26 31.55 -2.52
C SER A 151 16.10 30.39 -3.06
N LEU A 152 15.56 29.66 -4.04
CA LEU A 152 16.35 28.71 -4.82
C LEU A 152 17.46 29.48 -5.53
N SER A 153 18.71 29.12 -5.22
CA SER A 153 19.86 29.72 -5.86
C SER A 153 19.85 29.38 -7.35
N GLN A 154 20.30 30.33 -8.18
CA GLN A 154 20.45 30.13 -9.63
C GLN A 154 21.31 28.90 -9.96
N ALA A 155 22.25 28.53 -9.07
CA ALA A 155 23.06 27.32 -9.17
C ALA A 155 22.27 26.01 -8.95
N ASP A 156 21.27 25.99 -8.06
CA ASP A 156 20.46 24.79 -7.83
C ASP A 156 19.40 24.61 -8.93
N MET A 157 18.82 25.71 -9.41
CA MET A 157 17.94 25.66 -10.60
C MET A 157 18.71 25.13 -11.82
N LEU A 158 19.98 25.53 -12.00
CA LEU A 158 20.82 25.04 -13.09
C LEU A 158 21.14 23.54 -12.94
N ARG A 159 21.36 23.03 -11.73
CA ARG A 159 21.57 21.59 -11.48
C ARG A 159 20.32 20.77 -11.79
N ILE A 160 19.14 21.25 -11.40
CA ILE A 160 17.85 20.63 -11.74
C ILE A 160 17.65 20.64 -13.27
N LEU A 161 17.93 21.77 -13.93
CA LEU A 161 17.81 21.91 -15.39
C LEU A 161 18.76 20.95 -16.14
N ILE A 162 20.01 20.81 -15.68
CA ILE A 162 20.97 19.84 -16.22
C ILE A 162 20.46 18.41 -16.03
N GLY A 163 19.94 18.07 -14.84
CA GLY A 163 19.34 16.76 -14.58
C GLY A 163 18.17 16.44 -15.52
N VAL A 164 17.24 17.38 -15.70
CA VAL A 164 16.09 17.24 -16.61
C VAL A 164 16.54 17.11 -18.07
N LEU A 165 17.52 17.91 -18.51
CA LEU A 165 18.08 17.80 -19.86
C LEU A 165 18.79 16.45 -20.09
N CYS A 166 19.53 15.94 -19.10
CA CYS A 166 20.12 14.60 -19.18
C CYS A 166 19.05 13.50 -19.28
N ILE A 167 17.96 13.58 -18.50
CA ILE A 167 16.86 12.62 -18.55
C ILE A 167 16.18 12.65 -19.93
N ILE A 168 15.88 13.85 -20.47
CA ILE A 168 15.30 14.00 -21.82
C ILE A 168 16.25 13.43 -22.87
N PHE A 169 17.56 13.68 -22.77
CA PHE A 169 18.56 13.15 -23.70
C PHE A 169 18.67 11.61 -23.64
N ILE A 170 18.55 11.01 -22.45
CA ILE A 170 18.48 9.55 -22.28
C ILE A 170 17.22 8.99 -22.94
N ILE A 171 16.05 9.61 -22.75
CA ILE A 171 14.79 9.19 -23.38
C ILE A 171 14.88 9.27 -24.92
N VAL A 172 15.47 10.35 -25.46
CA VAL A 172 15.70 10.51 -26.90
C VAL A 172 16.69 9.47 -27.43
N LEU A 173 17.77 9.16 -26.70
CA LEU A 173 18.70 8.09 -27.06
C LEU A 173 18.01 6.72 -27.09
N VAL A 174 17.20 6.38 -26.08
CA VAL A 174 16.48 5.10 -26.02
C VAL A 174 15.46 4.98 -27.16
N ASN A 175 14.77 6.06 -27.52
CA ASN A 175 13.88 6.07 -28.69
C ASN A 175 14.65 5.98 -30.03
N PHE A 176 15.85 6.56 -30.12
CA PHE A 176 16.69 6.50 -31.32
C PHE A 176 17.42 5.15 -31.49
N LEU A 177 17.62 4.41 -30.39
CA LEU A 177 18.23 3.07 -30.34
C LEU A 177 17.28 1.92 -30.70
N ARG A 178 16.08 2.21 -31.24
CA ARG A 178 15.18 1.22 -31.85
C ARG A 178 15.09 1.36 -33.38
N PRO A 179 16.16 1.10 -34.16
CA PRO A 179 16.04 0.89 -35.59
C PRO A 179 15.32 -0.43 -35.84
N GLY A 180 14.10 -0.37 -36.38
CA GLY A 180 13.25 -1.53 -36.54
C GLY A 180 13.78 -2.57 -37.53
N LYS A 181 13.44 -3.85 -37.28
CA LYS A 181 13.41 -4.89 -38.31
C LYS A 181 12.08 -5.63 -38.26
N LYS A 182 11.36 -5.59 -39.39
CA LYS A 182 10.22 -6.46 -39.67
C LYS A 182 10.72 -7.81 -40.20
N LYS A 183 10.03 -8.90 -39.86
CA LYS A 183 9.72 -10.01 -40.77
C LYS A 183 8.37 -10.60 -40.39
N ASP A 184 7.50 -10.74 -41.37
CA ASP A 184 6.13 -11.25 -41.25
C ASP A 184 6.04 -12.74 -41.67
N ALA A 185 4.86 -13.33 -41.45
CA ALA A 185 4.40 -14.67 -41.87
C ALA A 185 4.96 -15.88 -41.06
N ASP A 186 4.16 -16.90 -40.70
CA ASP A 186 2.78 -17.24 -41.10
C ASP A 186 2.02 -18.03 -39.99
N VAL A 187 0.74 -18.35 -40.26
CA VAL A 187 -0.20 -19.27 -39.54
C VAL A 187 -1.14 -18.64 -38.49
N THR A 188 -2.05 -17.81 -39.02
CA THR A 188 -3.52 -18.02 -39.02
C THR A 188 -4.29 -18.43 -37.74
N THR A 189 -5.05 -17.44 -37.25
CA THR A 189 -6.23 -17.39 -36.35
C THR A 189 -7.46 -18.18 -36.85
N PRO A 190 -8.55 -18.48 -36.06
CA PRO A 190 -9.30 -17.62 -35.09
C PRO A 190 -9.63 -18.30 -33.73
N VAL A 191 -10.18 -17.68 -32.66
CA VAL A 191 -11.37 -16.81 -32.41
C VAL A 191 -11.18 -16.11 -31.03
N THR A 192 -11.10 -14.77 -30.92
CA THR A 192 -12.14 -13.80 -30.41
C THR A 192 -12.58 -13.90 -28.93
N THR A 193 -12.23 -12.85 -28.13
CA THR A 193 -12.89 -12.36 -26.86
C THR A 193 -12.74 -13.24 -25.59
N GLU A 194 -12.35 -12.80 -24.37
CA GLU A 194 -12.17 -11.47 -23.72
C GLU A 194 -11.11 -11.50 -22.56
N GLU A 195 -10.76 -10.34 -22.00
CA GLU A 195 -10.20 -10.06 -20.63
C GLU A 195 -8.78 -10.48 -20.11
N THR A 196 -7.99 -9.44 -19.79
CA THR A 196 -7.49 -9.06 -18.43
C THR A 196 -6.42 -9.88 -17.67
N SER A 197 -5.14 -9.49 -17.88
CA SER A 197 -4.12 -8.96 -16.91
C SER A 197 -4.46 -8.86 -15.40
N PRO A 198 -3.49 -8.73 -14.43
CA PRO A 198 -2.03 -8.91 -14.44
C PRO A 198 -1.46 -9.84 -13.34
N GLU A 199 -0.21 -10.25 -13.55
CA GLU A 199 0.94 -10.19 -12.61
C GLU A 199 0.76 -9.44 -11.26
N SER A 200 1.13 -10.08 -10.13
CA SER A 200 1.76 -9.40 -8.96
C SER A 200 2.40 -10.36 -7.91
N THR A 201 3.69 -10.13 -7.67
CA THR A 201 4.48 -10.44 -6.45
C THR A 201 4.21 -9.35 -5.37
N PRO A 202 5.00 -9.17 -4.28
CA PRO A 202 5.57 -10.05 -3.24
C PRO A 202 4.78 -9.78 -1.90
N PRO A 203 5.31 -9.63 -0.65
CA PRO A 203 6.61 -9.95 -0.02
C PRO A 203 6.54 -10.66 1.37
N GLU A 204 7.68 -10.66 2.07
CA GLU A 204 8.01 -11.22 3.40
C GLU A 204 7.25 -10.63 4.61
N THR A 205 7.24 -11.36 5.74
CA THR A 205 7.18 -10.78 7.09
C THR A 205 7.94 -11.65 8.09
N MET A 206 8.93 -11.06 8.77
CA MET A 206 9.65 -11.71 9.88
C MET A 206 8.81 -11.74 11.16
N ALA A 207 8.93 -12.82 11.93
CA ALA A 207 8.07 -13.13 13.08
C ALA A 207 8.46 -12.44 14.40
N GLU A 208 7.48 -12.32 15.30
CA GLU A 208 7.72 -12.50 16.74
C GLU A 208 7.23 -13.91 17.15
N THR A 209 7.93 -14.51 18.11
CA THR A 209 8.04 -15.96 18.27
C THR A 209 6.77 -16.67 18.78
N THR A 210 5.95 -17.13 17.86
CA THR A 210 5.27 -18.43 17.96
C THR A 210 6.22 -19.47 17.33
N PRO A 211 6.38 -20.70 17.85
CA PRO A 211 7.12 -21.73 17.12
C PRO A 211 6.42 -21.96 15.77
N ALA A 212 7.08 -21.57 14.69
CA ALA A 212 6.53 -21.75 13.35
C ALA A 212 6.33 -23.25 13.10
N PRO A 213 5.19 -23.68 12.54
CA PRO A 213 4.99 -25.08 12.18
C PRO A 213 6.14 -25.52 11.27
N VAL A 214 6.84 -26.58 11.66
CA VAL A 214 8.04 -27.04 10.96
C VAL A 214 7.59 -27.87 9.77
N TYR A 215 7.58 -27.26 8.59
CA TYR A 215 7.23 -27.95 7.36
C TYR A 215 8.38 -28.87 6.91
N LYS A 216 8.03 -30.11 6.59
CA LYS A 216 8.92 -31.14 6.05
C LYS A 216 8.36 -31.70 4.75
N THR A 217 9.23 -32.20 3.91
CA THR A 217 8.86 -32.95 2.69
C THR A 217 8.49 -34.40 3.02
N SER A 218 7.38 -34.91 2.50
CA SER A 218 7.00 -36.32 2.69
C SER A 218 7.68 -37.28 1.69
N THR A 219 8.18 -36.75 0.57
CA THR A 219 8.80 -37.51 -0.53
C THR A 219 9.95 -36.70 -1.17
N VAL A 220 10.58 -37.25 -2.22
CA VAL A 220 11.49 -36.46 -3.07
C VAL A 220 10.67 -35.41 -3.82
N LEU A 221 10.93 -34.12 -3.54
CA LEU A 221 10.13 -33.00 -4.00
C LEU A 221 10.94 -32.07 -4.91
N ASN A 222 10.44 -31.81 -6.12
CA ASN A 222 11.06 -30.88 -7.07
C ASN A 222 10.77 -29.43 -6.67
N VAL A 223 11.81 -28.63 -6.53
CA VAL A 223 11.75 -27.18 -6.32
C VAL A 223 11.75 -26.48 -7.67
N ARG A 224 10.77 -25.62 -7.94
CA ARG A 224 10.54 -25.00 -9.25
C ARG A 224 10.62 -23.49 -9.21
N ALA A 225 10.94 -22.89 -10.34
CA ALA A 225 11.00 -21.44 -10.50
C ALA A 225 9.61 -20.77 -10.53
N GLU A 226 8.57 -21.51 -10.92
CA GLU A 226 7.18 -21.06 -11.10
C GLU A 226 6.22 -22.15 -10.61
N PRO A 227 4.96 -21.83 -10.25
CA PRO A 227 3.92 -22.77 -9.80
C PRO A 227 3.34 -23.56 -10.99
N SER A 228 4.16 -24.39 -11.64
CA SER A 228 3.74 -25.22 -12.77
C SER A 228 4.56 -26.51 -12.88
N THR A 229 3.90 -27.61 -13.24
CA THR A 229 4.54 -28.92 -13.47
C THR A 229 5.48 -28.95 -14.67
N THR A 230 5.40 -27.96 -15.56
CA THR A 230 6.30 -27.78 -16.72
C THR A 230 7.42 -26.77 -16.48
N ALA A 231 7.40 -26.02 -15.37
CA ALA A 231 8.39 -25.00 -15.06
C ALA A 231 9.78 -25.58 -14.75
N THR A 232 10.82 -24.78 -15.00
CA THR A 232 12.22 -25.11 -14.73
C THR A 232 12.42 -25.55 -13.28
N ILE A 233 12.97 -26.75 -13.10
CA ILE A 233 13.35 -27.31 -11.79
C ILE A 233 14.67 -26.66 -11.38
N ARG A 234 14.68 -25.98 -10.23
CA ARG A 234 15.87 -25.38 -9.60
C ARG A 234 16.65 -26.39 -8.77
N GLY A 235 15.96 -27.32 -8.12
CA GLY A 235 16.58 -28.32 -7.26
C GLY A 235 15.60 -29.43 -6.84
N GLN A 236 16.09 -30.35 -6.03
CA GLN A 236 15.29 -31.42 -5.43
C GLN A 236 15.58 -31.52 -3.94
N LEU A 237 14.52 -31.66 -3.15
CA LEU A 237 14.55 -31.93 -1.72
C LEU A 237 14.35 -33.43 -1.50
N GLN A 238 15.08 -34.03 -0.57
CA GLN A 238 14.86 -35.41 -0.16
C GLN A 238 13.65 -35.49 0.78
N PRO A 239 13.03 -36.66 1.03
CA PRO A 239 12.07 -36.82 2.12
C PRO A 239 12.66 -36.39 3.47
N ASP A 240 11.80 -36.02 4.41
CA ASP A 240 12.10 -35.51 5.76
C ASP A 240 12.97 -34.23 5.79
N THR A 241 13.13 -33.54 4.65
CA THR A 241 13.86 -32.27 4.59
C THR A 241 12.99 -31.14 5.13
N ILE A 242 13.47 -30.45 6.16
CA ILE A 242 12.83 -29.24 6.69
C ILE A 242 12.96 -28.11 5.65
N VAL A 243 11.85 -27.44 5.35
CA VAL A 243 11.80 -26.31 4.41
C VAL A 243 11.48 -25.00 5.12
N ASP A 244 12.08 -23.91 4.66
CA ASP A 244 11.73 -22.55 5.08
C ASP A 244 10.46 -22.12 4.32
N TYR A 245 9.31 -22.36 4.93
CA TYR A 245 7.99 -22.08 4.34
C TYR A 245 7.63 -20.60 4.48
N VAL A 246 7.42 -19.94 3.35
CA VAL A 246 7.12 -18.51 3.27
C VAL A 246 5.61 -18.27 3.25
N GLY A 247 4.84 -19.16 2.60
CA GLY A 247 3.39 -19.05 2.49
C GLY A 247 2.81 -19.97 1.42
N GLN A 248 1.48 -20.00 1.31
CA GLN A 248 0.78 -20.74 0.27
C GLN A 248 0.63 -19.86 -0.98
N HIS A 249 0.78 -20.43 -2.17
CA HIS A 249 0.47 -19.73 -3.43
C HIS A 249 -0.98 -19.99 -3.84
N ASP A 250 -1.33 -21.28 -3.91
CA ASP A 250 -2.67 -21.78 -4.23
C ASP A 250 -2.88 -23.17 -3.57
N ASP A 251 -3.97 -23.87 -3.87
CA ASP A 251 -4.28 -25.19 -3.32
C ASP A 251 -3.26 -26.28 -3.71
N GLU A 252 -2.52 -26.10 -4.81
CA GLU A 252 -1.59 -27.08 -5.36
C GLU A 252 -0.12 -26.72 -5.09
N TRP A 253 0.22 -25.44 -4.89
CA TRP A 253 1.57 -24.90 -4.75
C TRP A 253 1.80 -24.06 -3.48
N SER A 254 2.96 -24.30 -2.87
CA SER A 254 3.50 -23.62 -1.69
C SER A 254 4.80 -22.90 -2.02
N ILE A 255 5.02 -21.76 -1.39
CA ILE A 255 6.20 -20.91 -1.56
C ILE A 255 7.19 -21.22 -0.43
N ILE A 256 8.42 -21.58 -0.81
CA ILE A 256 9.53 -21.81 0.11
C ILE A 256 10.73 -20.95 -0.26
N THR A 257 11.60 -20.65 0.72
CA THR A 257 12.93 -20.12 0.45
C THR A 257 13.85 -21.28 0.10
N TYR A 258 14.41 -21.26 -1.12
CA TYR A 258 15.43 -22.21 -1.57
C TYR A 258 16.63 -21.45 -2.11
N GLU A 259 17.82 -21.71 -1.56
CA GLU A 259 19.06 -20.99 -1.90
C GLU A 259 18.97 -19.45 -1.80
N GLY A 260 18.10 -18.95 -0.90
CA GLY A 260 17.84 -17.51 -0.73
C GLY A 260 16.90 -16.90 -1.78
N GLN A 261 16.25 -17.72 -2.61
CA GLN A 261 15.23 -17.29 -3.57
C GLN A 261 13.87 -17.95 -3.29
N GLN A 262 12.79 -17.19 -3.44
CA GLN A 262 11.44 -17.75 -3.42
C GLN A 262 11.29 -18.74 -4.59
N SER A 263 10.84 -19.95 -4.25
CA SER A 263 10.65 -21.07 -5.18
C SER A 263 9.38 -21.84 -4.81
N TYR A 264 8.82 -22.55 -5.77
CA TYR A 264 7.53 -23.22 -5.65
C TYR A 264 7.71 -24.73 -5.51
N VAL A 265 6.96 -25.33 -4.59
CA VAL A 265 6.87 -26.79 -4.36
C VAL A 265 5.40 -27.18 -4.22
N ALA A 266 5.03 -28.42 -4.58
CA ALA A 266 3.64 -28.82 -4.51
C ALA A 266 3.17 -29.06 -3.05
N THR A 267 2.11 -28.37 -2.64
CA THR A 267 1.58 -28.29 -1.26
C THR A 267 1.26 -29.67 -0.68
N GLN A 268 0.72 -30.58 -1.50
CA GLN A 268 0.36 -31.95 -1.11
C GLN A 268 1.52 -32.81 -0.58
N TYR A 269 2.78 -32.40 -0.80
CA TYR A 269 3.97 -33.10 -0.31
C TYR A 269 4.68 -32.38 0.85
N LEU A 270 4.09 -31.30 1.38
CA LEU A 270 4.52 -30.67 2.62
C LEU A 270 3.66 -31.17 3.79
N VAL A 271 4.30 -31.67 4.83
CA VAL A 271 3.69 -32.04 6.11
C VAL A 271 4.19 -31.10 7.20
N HIS A 272 3.37 -30.84 8.22
CA HIS A 272 3.75 -30.06 9.39
C HIS A 272 3.60 -30.93 10.64
N ASP A 273 4.50 -30.74 11.62
CA ASP A 273 4.40 -31.27 12.98
C ASP A 273 3.62 -30.31 13.91
#